data_AF-A0A1L3SU11-F1
#
_entry.id   AF-A0A1L3SU11-F1
#
_cell.length_a   1.000
_cell.length_b   1.000
_cell.length_c   1.000
_cell.angle_alpha   90.00
_cell.angle_beta   90.00
_cell.angle_gamma   90.00
#
_symmetry.space_group_name_H-M   'P 1'
#
loop_
_entity.id
_entity.type
_entity.pdbx_description
1 polymer ?
#
loop_
_entity_poly.entity_id
_entity_poly.type
_entity_poly.pdbx_seq_one_letter_code
_entity_poly.pdbx_strand_id
1 'polypeptide(L)'
;MPWRVRFEERAKKDMKRIGSVDRERIARFIRDRIVNRSDPREIGEALAGPFSGYWKYRIGDYRIIAAIEDEVVTVVVVRIGNRREVYR
;
A
#
# COMPACT_ATOMS: atom_id res chain seq x y z
N MET A 1 -14.76 3.38 -11.33
CA MET A 1 -13.73 4.40 -11.63
C MET A 1 -12.41 3.92 -11.05
N PRO A 2 -11.25 4.22 -11.66
CA PRO A 2 -9.97 3.80 -11.11
C PRO A 2 -9.65 4.56 -9.82
N TRP A 3 -9.02 3.87 -8.87
CA TRP A 3 -8.61 4.44 -7.59
C TRP A 3 -7.38 5.33 -7.76
N ARG A 4 -7.38 6.50 -7.13
CA ARG A 4 -6.17 7.34 -7.06
C ARG A 4 -5.27 6.81 -5.96
N VAL A 5 -3.95 6.88 -6.15
CA VAL A 5 -2.98 6.46 -5.13
C VAL A 5 -2.11 7.64 -4.74
N ARG A 6 -2.09 7.97 -3.45
CA ARG A 6 -1.23 9.00 -2.86
C ARG A 6 -0.22 8.34 -1.93
N PHE A 7 1.04 8.74 -2.02
CA PHE A 7 2.07 8.30 -1.07
C PHE A 7 2.32 9.37 -0.04
N GLU A 8 2.33 9.00 1.24
CA GLU A 8 2.89 9.86 2.27
C GLU A 8 4.40 10.02 2.11
N GLU A 9 4.95 11.09 2.68
CA GLU A 9 6.40 11.37 2.63
C GLU A 9 7.23 10.23 3.21
N ARG A 10 6.72 9.57 4.26
CA ARG A 10 7.38 8.38 4.85
C ARG A 10 7.40 7.23 3.86
N ALA A 11 6.26 6.89 3.23
CA ALA A 11 6.20 5.86 2.20
C ALA A 11 7.10 6.15 0.99
N LYS A 12 7.23 7.43 0.58
CA LYS A 12 8.18 7.83 -0.47
C LYS A 12 9.62 7.55 -0.06
N LYS A 13 10.00 7.85 1.19
CA LYS A 13 11.33 7.56 1.72
C LYS A 13 11.58 6.06 1.82
N ASP A 14 10.59 5.29 2.25
CA ASP A 14 10.65 3.83 2.31
C ASP A 14 10.89 3.25 0.91
N MET A 15 10.11 3.69 -0.09
CA MET A 15 10.27 3.26 -1.49
C MET A 15 11.67 3.53 -2.03
N LYS A 16 12.30 4.65 -1.65
CA LYS A 16 13.67 5.00 -2.05
C LYS A 16 14.73 4.05 -1.49
N ARG A 17 14.47 3.39 -0.36
CA ARG A 17 15.38 2.42 0.28
C ARG A 17 15.26 1.02 -0.29
N ILE A 18 14.19 0.75 -1.04
CA ILE A 18 13.94 -0.53 -1.69
C ILE A 18 14.77 -0.62 -2.98
N GLY A 19 15.33 -1.80 -3.26
CA GLY A 19 16.07 -2.10 -4.48
C GLY A 19 15.20 -1.91 -5.75
N SER A 20 15.83 -1.65 -6.89
CA SER A 20 15.13 -1.29 -8.14
C SER A 20 14.11 -2.33 -8.60
N VAL A 21 14.47 -3.62 -8.51
CA VAL A 21 13.59 -4.75 -8.90
C VAL A 21 12.34 -4.81 -8.04
N ASP A 22 12.50 -4.73 -6.71
CA ASP A 22 11.39 -4.76 -5.77
C ASP A 22 10.51 -3.51 -5.87
N ARG A 23 11.12 -2.34 -6.09
CA ARG A 23 10.40 -1.09 -6.32
C ARG A 23 9.49 -1.19 -7.54
N GLU A 24 10.02 -1.70 -8.65
CA GLU A 24 9.24 -1.93 -9.88
C GLU A 24 8.11 -2.94 -9.64
N ARG A 25 8.37 -4.02 -8.90
CA ARG A 25 7.34 -5.00 -8.52
C ARG A 25 6.22 -4.36 -7.69
N ILE A 26 6.57 -3.50 -6.75
CA ILE A 26 5.60 -2.78 -5.91
C ILE A 26 4.80 -1.78 -6.75
N ALA A 27 5.46 -0.98 -7.59
CA ALA A 27 4.78 -0.01 -8.47
C ALA A 27 3.79 -0.71 -9.42
N ARG A 28 4.19 -1.84 -10.00
CA ARG A 28 3.34 -2.70 -10.83
C ARG A 28 2.14 -3.23 -10.06
N PHE A 29 2.35 -3.73 -8.84
CA PHE A 29 1.26 -4.18 -7.99
C PHE A 29 0.24 -3.06 -7.73
N ILE A 30 0.71 -1.87 -7.36
CA ILE A 30 -0.17 -0.72 -7.09
C ILE A 30 -1.00 -0.38 -8.34
N ARG A 31 -0.36 -0.26 -9.51
CA ARG A 31 -1.05 0.07 -10.76
C ARG A 31 -2.05 -1.02 -11.17
N ASP A 32 -1.61 -2.27 -11.20
CA ASP A 32 -2.38 -3.35 -11.82
C ASP A 32 -3.43 -3.94 -10.87
N ARG A 33 -3.20 -3.83 -9.55
CA ARG A 33 -4.01 -4.50 -8.53
C ARG A 33 -4.75 -3.54 -7.60
N ILE A 34 -4.32 -2.29 -7.45
CA ILE A 34 -5.04 -1.30 -6.62
C ILE A 34 -5.81 -0.32 -7.50
N VAL A 35 -5.12 0.38 -8.41
CA VAL A 35 -5.73 1.44 -9.25
C VAL A 35 -6.81 0.89 -10.16
N ASN A 36 -6.56 -0.26 -10.80
CA ASN A 36 -7.46 -0.84 -11.81
C ASN A 36 -8.55 -1.77 -11.24
N ARG A 37 -8.65 -1.92 -9.91
CA ARG A 37 -9.65 -2.77 -9.26
C ARG A 37 -10.94 -2.00 -8.97
N SER A 38 -12.05 -2.73 -8.89
CA SER A 38 -13.34 -2.20 -8.43
C SER A 38 -13.26 -1.78 -6.96
N ASP A 39 -12.74 -2.66 -6.10
CA ASP A 39 -12.51 -2.38 -4.69
C ASP A 39 -11.11 -2.88 -4.27
N PRO A 40 -10.19 -1.98 -3.85
CA PRO A 40 -8.86 -2.35 -3.40
C PRO A 40 -8.88 -3.12 -2.08
N ARG A 41 -10.01 -3.20 -1.36
CA ARG A 41 -10.14 -3.99 -0.13
C ARG A 41 -10.14 -5.49 -0.39
N GLU A 42 -10.58 -5.95 -1.56
CA GLU A 42 -10.71 -7.37 -1.89
C GLU A 42 -9.39 -8.15 -1.84
N ILE A 43 -8.27 -7.45 -2.06
CA ILE A 43 -6.93 -8.05 -2.14
C ILE A 43 -6.03 -7.63 -0.96
N GLY A 44 -6.58 -6.84 -0.04
CA GLY A 44 -5.90 -6.37 1.16
C GLY A 44 -6.49 -7.00 2.41
N GLU A 45 -5.70 -7.05 3.46
CA GLU A 45 -6.15 -7.51 4.78
C GLU A 45 -6.42 -6.29 5.66
N ALA A 46 -7.65 -6.16 6.16
CA ALA A 46 -7.98 -5.12 7.13
C ALA A 46 -7.18 -5.33 8.42
N LEU A 47 -6.52 -4.27 8.90
CA LEU A 47 -5.80 -4.30 10.17
C LEU A 47 -6.77 -4.06 11.33
N ALA A 48 -6.42 -4.61 12.49
CA ALA A 48 -7.22 -4.52 13.71
C ALA A 48 -6.47 -3.75 14.82
N GLY A 49 -7.20 -3.42 15.90
CA GLY A 49 -6.65 -2.74 17.07
C GLY A 49 -6.20 -1.31 16.75
N PRO A 50 -5.00 -0.87 17.20
CA PRO A 50 -4.51 0.49 16.96
C PRO A 50 -4.37 0.88 15.48
N PHE A 51 -4.36 -0.10 14.57
CA PHE A 51 -4.29 0.12 13.13
C PHE A 51 -5.64 -0.13 12.43
N SER A 52 -6.75 -0.15 13.17
CA SER A 52 -8.08 -0.21 12.58
C SER A 52 -8.28 0.96 11.59
N GLY A 53 -8.93 0.66 10.45
CA GLY A 53 -9.09 1.61 9.33
C GLY A 53 -7.96 1.58 8.30
N TYR A 54 -6.88 0.82 8.54
CA TYR A 54 -5.83 0.57 7.56
C TYR A 54 -5.94 -0.81 6.91
N TRP A 55 -5.48 -0.91 5.68
CA TRP A 55 -5.35 -2.15 4.92
C TRP A 55 -3.87 -2.48 4.68
N LYS A 56 -3.57 -3.77 4.77
CA LYS A 56 -2.25 -4.35 4.50
C LYS A 56 -2.28 -5.12 3.19
N TYR A 57 -1.42 -4.75 2.25
CA TYR A 57 -1.16 -5.51 1.03
C TYR A 57 0.17 -6.25 1.12
N ARG A 58 0.20 -7.50 0.69
CA ARG A 58 1.42 -8.32 0.65
C ARG A 58 1.94 -8.43 -0.77
N ILE A 59 3.20 -8.03 -0.99
CA ILE A 59 3.90 -8.10 -2.27
C ILE A 59 5.25 -8.78 -2.06
N GLY A 60 5.28 -10.11 -2.21
CA GLY A 60 6.46 -10.90 -1.83
C GLY A 60 6.80 -10.73 -0.35
N ASP A 61 7.99 -10.21 -0.09
CA ASP A 61 8.50 -9.93 1.27
C ASP A 61 8.09 -8.56 1.81
N TYR A 62 7.56 -7.68 0.95
CA TYR A 62 7.13 -6.33 1.32
C TYR A 62 5.67 -6.30 1.73
N ARG A 63 5.36 -5.37 2.63
CA ARG A 63 4.01 -4.99 3.02
C ARG A 63 3.81 -3.51 2.73
N ILE A 64 2.66 -3.19 2.16
CA ILE A 64 2.15 -1.82 2.08
C ILE A 64 1.05 -1.70 3.13
N ILE A 65 1.14 -0.69 3.99
CA ILE A 65 0.01 -0.24 4.80
C ILE A 65 -0.59 0.98 4.11
N ALA A 66 -1.91 0.95 3.89
CA ALA A 66 -2.63 2.04 3.27
C ALA A 66 -3.96 2.34 3.98
N ALA A 67 -4.35 3.60 3.98
CA ALA A 67 -5.72 4.02 4.25
C ALA A 67 -6.51 4.04 2.94
N ILE A 68 -7.80 3.71 2.99
CA ILE A 68 -8.68 3.76 1.83
C ILE A 68 -9.79 4.75 2.16
N GLU A 69 -9.82 5.85 1.41
CA GLU A 69 -10.76 6.96 1.58
C GLU A 69 -11.79 6.89 0.45
N ASP A 70 -12.99 6.36 0.74
CA ASP A 70 -14.04 6.19 -0.27
C ASP A 70 -14.61 7.52 -0.76
N GLU A 71 -14.73 8.52 0.12
CA GLU A 71 -15.30 9.84 -0.19
C GLU A 71 -14.54 10.55 -1.32
N VAL A 72 -13.26 10.22 -1.51
CA VAL A 72 -12.37 10.80 -2.52
C VAL A 72 -11.79 9.76 -3.48
N VAL A 73 -12.25 8.50 -3.42
CA VAL A 73 -11.76 7.35 -4.21
C VAL A 73 -10.23 7.29 -4.23
N THR A 74 -9.61 7.35 -3.05
CA THR A 74 -8.16 7.45 -2.89
C THR A 74 -7.60 6.40 -1.93
N VAL A 75 -6.49 5.78 -2.33
CA VAL A 75 -5.66 4.91 -1.48
C VAL A 75 -4.42 5.68 -1.05
N VAL A 76 -4.28 5.90 0.25
CA VAL A 76 -3.15 6.62 0.86
C VAL A 76 -2.14 5.60 1.38
N VAL A 77 -1.02 5.44 0.68
CA VAL A 77 0.08 4.57 1.10
C VAL A 77 0.88 5.28 2.20
N VAL A 78 0.76 4.74 3.41
CA VAL A 78 1.38 5.30 4.63
C VAL A 78 2.77 4.73 4.86
N ARG A 79 2.96 3.45 4.55
CA ARG A 79 4.23 2.76 4.80
C ARG A 79 4.50 1.63 3.84
N ILE A 80 5.77 1.44 3.50
CA ILE A 80 6.25 0.30 2.71
C ILE A 80 7.48 -0.29 3.41
N GLY A 81 7.59 -1.61 3.46
CA GLY A 81 8.82 -2.22 3.99
C GLY A 81 8.72 -3.72 4.08
N ASN A 82 9.81 -4.35 4.49
CA ASN A 82 9.83 -5.80 4.72
C ASN A 82 9.01 -6.16 5.99
N ARG A 83 8.84 -7.46 6.26
CA ARG A 83 8.06 -7.95 7.42
C ARG A 83 8.44 -7.30 8.75
N ARG A 84 9.73 -7.05 8.99
CA ARG A 84 10.25 -6.53 10.26
C ARG A 84 10.11 -5.01 10.34
N GLU A 85 10.26 -4.33 9.22
CA GLU A 85 10.23 -2.88 9.15
C GLU A 85 8.83 -2.31 9.25
N VAL A 86 7.80 -2.98 8.74
CA VAL A 86 6.45 -2.41 8.64
C VAL A 86 5.72 -2.30 9.97
N TYR A 87 6.03 -3.17 10.94
CA TYR A 87 5.41 -3.16 12.27
C TYR A 87 6.20 -2.36 13.33
N ARG A 88 7.33 -1.74 12.96
CA ARG A 88 8.18 -1.00 13.90
C ARG A 88 7.80 0.47 14.05
#